data_AF-A0A0U3Q5Y9-F1
#
_entry.id   AF-A0A0U3Q5Y9-F1
#
_cell.length_a   1.000
_cell.length_b   1.000
_cell.length_c   1.000
_cell.angle_alpha   90.00
_cell.angle_beta   90.00
_cell.angle_gamma   90.00
#
_symmetry.space_group_name_H-M   'P 1'
#
loop_
_entity.id
_entity.type
_entity.pdbx_description
1 polymer ?
#
loop_
_entity_poly.entity_id
_entity_poly.type
_entity_poly.pdbx_seq_one_letter_code
_entity_poly.pdbx_strand_id
1 'polypeptide(L)'
;MTKSHGRKKRARNTSRNRGAAYAAANAGTLHQHDSGPSNTDLQPTNPSGWGVETTPDMRTASALIGACIERCALCQQALAAKLLDEEPIVLAVTAGSVYTLHAATEPDAGSLASAPSQRFFRLVQQARAHGGDGRMMLTGVEMMNRADRSALLEDALDLWTFYGHKHPRLMRGHDTGPQDAPHFTFTSPDSDHVEADPATVLDLSGLAHPAEYGVRADMTLTEVGRVASLGLYPHPETPEAGYDDLRERLAWEPYIPEGLPEENPAWVLKVDSTSGALLGIVRLLDATLLPDRAPREWRPDAYDVILWTAPEQKPVSAAWLETARQTGSTLLYGPLDPTGATRPDPSRLLAVHAHCDFTDRL
;
A
#
# COMPACT_ATOMS: atom_id res chain seq x y z
N MET A 1 3.26 51.61 -30.54
CA MET A 1 3.74 51.20 -29.19
C MET A 1 2.60 51.30 -28.19
N THR A 2 1.79 50.24 -27.98
CA THR A 2 0.61 50.27 -27.08
C THR A 2 0.37 48.98 -26.29
N LYS A 3 1.18 47.92 -26.51
CA LYS A 3 0.95 46.59 -25.90
C LYS A 3 1.37 46.45 -24.43
N SER A 4 2.16 47.37 -23.84
CA SER A 4 2.70 47.17 -22.48
C SER A 4 1.76 47.61 -21.34
N HIS A 5 0.84 48.54 -21.59
CA HIS A 5 -0.01 49.11 -20.54
C HIS A 5 -1.03 48.11 -19.96
N GLY A 6 -1.57 47.21 -20.79
CA GLY A 6 -2.53 46.19 -20.36
C GLY A 6 -1.92 45.15 -19.41
N ARG A 7 -0.72 44.64 -19.75
CA ARG A 7 0.04 43.69 -18.90
C ARG A 7 0.41 44.32 -17.56
N LYS A 8 0.88 45.57 -17.60
CA LYS A 8 1.27 46.34 -16.43
C LYS A 8 0.09 46.60 -15.47
N LYS A 9 -1.10 46.89 -16.02
CA LYS A 9 -2.34 47.09 -15.25
C LYS A 9 -2.85 45.78 -14.63
N ARG A 10 -2.84 44.67 -15.37
CA ARG A 10 -3.19 43.34 -14.82
C ARG A 10 -2.25 42.95 -13.68
N ALA A 11 -0.94 43.07 -13.87
CA ALA A 11 0.05 42.76 -12.83
C ALA A 11 -0.14 43.58 -11.55
N ARG A 12 -0.45 44.89 -11.68
CA ARG A 12 -0.79 45.74 -10.51
C ARG A 12 -2.09 45.29 -9.83
N ASN A 13 -3.10 44.89 -10.61
CA ASN A 13 -4.37 44.44 -10.06
C ASN A 13 -4.23 43.08 -9.35
N THR A 14 -3.47 42.15 -9.93
CA THR A 14 -3.15 40.85 -9.33
C THR A 14 -2.31 41.02 -8.06
N SER A 15 -1.29 41.88 -8.08
CA SER A 15 -0.50 42.21 -6.89
C SER A 15 -1.35 42.82 -5.77
N ARG A 16 -2.26 43.74 -6.09
CA ARG A 16 -3.18 44.35 -5.12
C ARG A 16 -4.22 43.39 -4.56
N ASN A 17 -4.79 42.53 -5.40
CA ASN A 17 -5.86 41.62 -4.99
C ASN A 17 -5.34 40.34 -4.32
N ARG A 18 -4.10 39.92 -4.62
CA ARG A 18 -3.53 38.64 -4.16
C ARG A 18 -2.28 38.77 -3.30
N GLY A 19 -1.84 40.00 -2.99
CA GLY A 19 -0.65 40.26 -2.16
C GLY A 19 0.70 39.85 -2.78
N ALA A 20 0.72 39.33 -4.01
CA ALA A 20 1.94 38.93 -4.69
C ALA A 20 2.82 40.14 -5.02
N ALA A 21 4.14 40.00 -4.88
CA ALA A 21 5.09 41.04 -5.29
C ALA A 21 4.87 41.39 -6.77
N TYR A 22 4.84 42.68 -7.09
CA TYR A 22 4.53 43.19 -8.43
C TYR A 22 5.39 42.57 -9.55
N ALA A 23 6.64 42.24 -9.25
CA ALA A 23 7.55 41.55 -10.16
C ALA A 23 7.06 40.13 -10.51
N ALA A 24 6.64 39.33 -9.53
CA ALA A 24 6.09 37.99 -9.74
C ALA A 24 4.74 38.05 -10.49
N ALA A 25 3.87 39.01 -10.15
CA ALA A 25 2.61 39.23 -10.85
C ALA A 25 2.79 39.72 -12.31
N ASN A 26 3.89 40.40 -12.62
CA ASN A 26 4.21 40.89 -13.97
C ASN A 26 4.92 39.82 -14.82
N ALA A 27 5.72 38.98 -14.19
CA ALA A 27 6.41 37.85 -14.81
C ALA A 27 5.48 36.63 -15.03
N GLY A 28 4.42 36.48 -14.24
CA GLY A 28 3.55 35.30 -14.28
C GLY A 28 4.23 34.06 -13.69
N THR A 29 5.27 34.25 -12.90
CA THR A 29 6.07 33.19 -12.29
C THR A 29 5.39 32.74 -11.01
N LEU A 30 4.89 31.51 -11.01
CA LEU A 30 4.54 30.80 -9.77
C LEU A 30 5.81 30.56 -8.95
N HIS A 31 5.66 30.43 -7.63
CA HIS A 31 6.78 29.99 -6.79
C HIS A 31 7.24 28.60 -7.23
N GLN A 32 8.54 28.34 -7.10
CA GLN A 32 9.09 27.00 -7.21
C GLN A 32 9.01 26.34 -5.83
N HIS A 33 8.54 25.09 -5.80
CA HIS A 33 8.40 24.28 -4.61
C HIS A 33 9.20 22.99 -4.81
N ASP A 34 10.09 22.68 -3.87
CA ASP A 34 11.04 21.56 -3.99
C ASP A 34 10.68 20.38 -3.06
N SER A 35 9.64 20.55 -2.22
CA SER A 35 9.28 19.59 -1.17
C SER A 35 8.37 18.43 -1.63
N GLY A 36 8.14 18.28 -2.94
CA GLY A 36 7.27 17.25 -3.55
C GLY A 36 8.00 16.31 -4.52
N PRO A 37 7.31 15.28 -5.04
CA PRO A 37 7.87 14.45 -6.11
C PRO A 37 8.07 15.33 -7.35
N SER A 38 9.15 15.09 -8.09
CA SER A 38 9.39 15.79 -9.35
C SER A 38 8.38 15.34 -10.42
N ASN A 39 8.31 16.08 -11.53
CA ASN A 39 7.44 15.66 -12.64
C ASN A 39 7.85 14.27 -13.19
N THR A 40 9.14 13.93 -13.16
CA THR A 40 9.64 12.64 -13.62
C THR A 40 9.31 11.52 -12.65
N ASP A 41 9.29 11.80 -11.34
CA ASP A 41 8.90 10.82 -10.32
C ASP A 41 7.42 10.42 -10.44
N LEU A 42 6.57 11.34 -10.88
CA LEU A 42 5.14 11.11 -11.09
C LEU A 42 4.80 10.49 -12.44
N GLN A 43 5.76 10.37 -13.37
CA GLN A 43 5.45 9.84 -14.70
C GLN A 43 5.15 8.35 -14.61
N PRO A 44 4.07 7.87 -15.25
CA PRO A 44 3.83 6.44 -15.38
C PRO A 44 5.01 5.76 -16.07
N THR A 45 5.57 4.73 -15.44
CA THR A 45 6.64 3.89 -16.02
C THR A 45 6.17 3.14 -17.27
N ASN A 46 4.87 2.87 -17.38
CA ASN A 46 4.25 2.28 -18.56
C ASN A 46 2.98 3.05 -18.98
N PRO A 47 3.09 4.05 -19.88
CA PRO A 47 1.93 4.81 -20.38
C PRO A 47 0.85 3.92 -21.03
N SER A 48 1.23 2.82 -21.68
CA SER A 48 0.27 1.89 -22.29
C SER A 48 -0.61 1.15 -21.28
N GLY A 49 -0.10 0.97 -20.05
CA GLY A 49 -0.84 0.47 -18.90
C GLY A 49 -1.88 1.46 -18.37
N TRP A 50 -1.85 2.71 -18.81
CA TRP A 50 -2.89 3.71 -18.58
C TRP A 50 -3.79 3.89 -19.80
N GLY A 51 -3.59 3.12 -20.87
CA GLY A 51 -4.37 3.23 -22.10
C GLY A 51 -4.04 4.47 -22.92
N VAL A 52 -2.90 5.12 -22.66
CA VAL A 52 -2.45 6.31 -23.41
C VAL A 52 -1.20 6.02 -24.23
N GLU A 53 -1.11 6.66 -25.38
CA GLU A 53 0.02 6.53 -26.31
C GLU A 53 1.22 7.40 -25.90
N THR A 54 0.99 8.45 -25.11
CA THR A 54 2.02 9.41 -24.71
C THR A 54 2.04 9.62 -23.21
N THR A 55 3.24 9.89 -22.68
CA THR A 55 3.44 10.18 -21.26
C THR A 55 2.78 11.51 -20.89
N PRO A 56 1.92 11.56 -19.86
CA PRO A 56 1.29 12.80 -19.43
C PRO A 56 2.30 13.81 -18.85
N ASP A 57 2.04 15.11 -19.05
CA ASP A 57 2.86 16.18 -18.47
C ASP A 57 2.52 16.41 -17.00
N MET A 58 3.32 15.83 -16.10
CA MET A 58 3.08 15.88 -14.65
C MET A 58 3.61 17.16 -13.96
N ARG A 59 4.04 18.19 -14.71
CA ARG A 59 4.61 19.41 -14.13
C ARG A 59 3.64 20.18 -13.22
N THR A 60 2.36 20.26 -13.60
CA THR A 60 1.36 20.94 -12.77
C THR A 60 1.08 20.17 -11.49
N ALA A 61 0.96 18.85 -11.56
CA ALA A 61 0.77 17.97 -10.40
C ALA A 61 1.94 18.06 -9.41
N SER A 62 3.17 17.91 -9.89
CA SER A 62 4.39 18.03 -9.08
C SER A 62 4.47 19.37 -8.35
N ALA A 63 4.24 20.48 -9.06
CA ALA A 63 4.24 21.81 -8.47
C ALA A 63 3.12 22.00 -7.43
N LEU A 64 1.93 21.42 -7.67
CA LEU A 64 0.80 21.49 -6.76
C LEU A 64 1.08 20.71 -5.46
N ILE A 65 1.62 19.49 -5.56
CA ILE A 65 1.99 18.68 -4.39
C ILE A 65 3.06 19.41 -3.57
N GLY A 66 4.10 19.96 -4.21
CA GLY A 66 5.11 20.76 -3.52
C GLY A 66 4.52 21.98 -2.81
N ALA A 67 3.61 22.71 -3.48
CA ALA A 67 2.89 23.83 -2.87
C ALA A 67 2.01 23.39 -1.70
N CYS A 68 1.44 22.18 -1.75
CA CYS A 68 0.64 21.59 -0.68
C CYS A 68 1.49 21.32 0.56
N ILE A 69 2.60 20.59 0.39
CA ILE A 69 3.54 20.24 1.45
C ILE A 69 4.15 21.49 2.10
N GLU A 70 4.49 22.51 1.30
CA GLU A 70 5.02 23.79 1.78
C GLU A 70 3.94 24.77 2.27
N ARG A 71 2.67 24.35 2.28
CA ARG A 71 1.52 25.13 2.75
C ARG A 71 1.35 26.49 2.05
N CYS A 72 1.71 26.58 0.76
CA CYS A 72 1.59 27.78 -0.03
C CYS A 72 0.17 27.93 -0.64
N ALA A 73 -0.77 28.48 0.13
CA ALA A 73 -2.19 28.58 -0.24
C ALA A 73 -2.46 29.24 -1.61
N LEU A 74 -1.69 30.27 -1.99
CA LEU A 74 -1.85 30.95 -3.29
C LEU A 74 -1.47 30.05 -4.47
N CYS A 75 -0.37 29.29 -4.35
CA CYS A 75 0.04 28.34 -5.38
C CYS A 75 -0.90 27.15 -5.43
N GLN A 76 -1.34 26.63 -4.27
CA GLN A 76 -2.32 25.56 -4.20
C GLN A 76 -3.61 25.92 -4.95
N GLN A 77 -4.21 27.07 -4.64
CA GLN A 77 -5.45 27.50 -5.30
C GLN A 77 -5.29 27.68 -6.81
N ALA A 78 -4.17 28.28 -7.26
CA ALA A 78 -3.92 28.51 -8.67
C ALA A 78 -3.62 27.21 -9.45
N LEU A 79 -2.85 26.31 -8.86
CA LEU A 79 -2.42 25.06 -9.50
C LEU A 79 -3.51 23.97 -9.44
N ALA A 80 -4.33 23.91 -8.38
CA ALA A 80 -5.46 22.99 -8.29
C ALA A 80 -6.49 23.27 -9.39
N ALA A 81 -6.85 24.55 -9.58
CA ALA A 81 -7.74 24.94 -10.67
C ALA A 81 -7.17 24.57 -12.05
N LYS A 82 -5.85 24.73 -12.24
CA LYS A 82 -5.17 24.37 -13.49
C LYS A 82 -5.17 22.86 -13.71
N LEU A 83 -4.85 22.05 -12.70
CA LEU A 83 -4.84 20.59 -12.80
C LEU A 83 -6.23 20.04 -13.14
N LEU A 84 -7.29 20.62 -12.58
CA LEU A 84 -8.68 20.25 -12.92
C LEU A 84 -9.10 20.60 -14.36
N ASP A 85 -8.35 21.47 -15.03
CA ASP A 85 -8.53 21.82 -16.44
C ASP A 85 -7.63 21.01 -17.39
N GLU A 86 -6.69 20.23 -16.86
CA GLU A 86 -5.81 19.34 -17.64
C GLU A 86 -6.50 18.01 -17.98
N GLU A 87 -5.80 17.17 -18.74
CA GLU A 87 -6.31 15.86 -19.13
C GLU A 87 -6.57 14.99 -17.87
N PRO A 88 -7.67 14.21 -17.85
CA PRO A 88 -8.05 13.37 -16.69
C PRO A 88 -6.94 12.47 -16.16
N ILE A 89 -6.03 12.03 -17.04
CA ILE A 89 -4.88 11.21 -16.67
C ILE A 89 -3.95 11.90 -15.67
N VAL A 90 -3.78 13.22 -15.72
CA VAL A 90 -2.91 13.93 -14.77
C VAL A 90 -3.48 13.78 -13.35
N LEU A 91 -4.79 13.94 -13.19
CA LEU A 91 -5.46 13.72 -11.90
C LEU A 91 -5.44 12.23 -11.51
N ALA A 92 -5.71 11.33 -12.44
CA ALA A 92 -5.74 9.89 -12.17
C ALA A 92 -4.38 9.36 -11.71
N VAL A 93 -3.28 9.81 -12.32
CA VAL A 93 -1.92 9.47 -11.89
C VAL A 93 -1.59 10.13 -10.55
N THR A 94 -1.95 11.41 -10.37
CA THR A 94 -1.68 12.15 -9.12
C THR A 94 -2.36 11.50 -7.91
N ALA A 95 -3.65 11.15 -8.05
CA ALA A 95 -4.41 10.49 -7.01
C ALA A 95 -4.03 9.01 -6.89
N GLY A 96 -3.91 8.29 -8.01
CA GLY A 96 -3.55 6.87 -8.04
C GLY A 96 -2.23 6.60 -7.34
N SER A 97 -1.22 7.46 -7.55
CA SER A 97 0.09 7.31 -6.92
C SER A 97 0.01 7.31 -5.40
N VAL A 98 -0.66 8.29 -4.80
CA VAL A 98 -0.75 8.38 -3.34
C VAL A 98 -1.74 7.39 -2.75
N TYR A 99 -2.84 7.10 -3.45
CA TYR A 99 -3.78 6.08 -2.99
C TYR A 99 -3.21 4.66 -3.13
N THR A 100 -2.27 4.41 -4.04
CA THR A 100 -1.55 3.13 -4.12
C THR A 100 -0.66 2.97 -2.89
N LEU A 101 0.04 4.03 -2.48
CA LEU A 101 0.79 4.05 -1.22
C LEU A 101 -0.15 3.85 -0.02
N HIS A 102 -1.31 4.51 -0.04
CA HIS A 102 -2.31 4.40 1.01
C HIS A 102 -2.88 2.98 1.13
N ALA A 103 -3.26 2.38 0.00
CA ALA A 103 -3.77 1.01 -0.07
C ALA A 103 -2.73 -0.04 0.34
N ALA A 104 -1.45 0.33 0.44
CA ALA A 104 -0.42 -0.54 0.99
C ALA A 104 -0.48 -0.65 2.51
N THR A 105 -1.05 0.35 3.21
CA THR A 105 -1.05 0.42 4.67
C THR A 105 -2.43 0.49 5.29
N GLU A 106 -3.46 0.91 4.55
CA GLU A 106 -4.80 1.15 5.05
C GLU A 106 -5.86 0.34 4.26
N PRO A 107 -6.88 -0.22 4.94
CA PRO A 107 -7.90 -1.06 4.30
C PRO A 107 -8.99 -0.25 3.57
N ASP A 108 -9.19 1.01 3.97
CA ASP A 108 -10.15 1.95 3.38
C ASP A 108 -9.47 3.28 3.02
N ALA A 109 -10.21 4.18 2.35
CA ALA A 109 -9.69 5.48 1.89
C ALA A 109 -9.54 6.53 3.01
N GLY A 110 -9.88 6.17 4.25
CA GLY A 110 -10.10 7.04 5.39
C GLY A 110 -11.58 7.36 5.60
N SER A 111 -12.02 7.34 6.87
CA SER A 111 -13.40 7.67 7.26
C SER A 111 -13.83 9.12 6.94
N LEU A 112 -12.86 10.00 6.72
CA LEU A 112 -13.08 11.40 6.33
C LEU A 112 -13.01 11.63 4.82
N ALA A 113 -12.63 10.62 4.03
CA ALA A 113 -12.53 10.76 2.59
C ALA A 113 -13.91 10.96 1.96
N SER A 114 -13.96 11.82 0.96
CA SER A 114 -15.18 12.10 0.20
C SER A 114 -15.66 10.85 -0.56
N ALA A 115 -16.96 10.82 -0.89
CA ALA A 115 -17.53 9.70 -1.64
C ALA A 115 -16.84 9.43 -3.00
N PRO A 116 -16.42 10.45 -3.79
CA PRO A 116 -15.58 10.24 -4.97
C PRO A 116 -14.27 9.52 -4.66
N SER A 117 -13.57 9.93 -3.60
CA SER A 117 -12.32 9.32 -3.16
C SER A 117 -12.47 7.88 -2.69
N GLN A 118 -13.53 7.59 -1.93
CA GLN A 118 -13.86 6.22 -1.54
C GLN A 118 -14.09 5.32 -2.76
N ARG A 119 -14.80 5.80 -3.80
CA ARG A 119 -14.99 5.05 -5.05
C ARG A 119 -13.68 4.88 -5.81
N PHE A 120 -12.89 5.95 -5.91
CA PHE A 120 -11.59 5.90 -6.59
C PHE A 120 -10.62 4.94 -5.91
N PHE A 121 -10.58 4.92 -4.58
CA PHE A 121 -9.74 4.01 -3.81
C PHE A 121 -10.03 2.53 -4.09
N ARG A 122 -11.31 2.15 -4.29
CA ARG A 122 -11.66 0.79 -4.72
C ARG A 122 -11.08 0.46 -6.09
N LEU A 123 -11.05 1.42 -7.02
CA LEU A 123 -10.42 1.24 -8.33
C LEU A 123 -8.91 1.05 -8.19
N VAL A 124 -8.27 1.75 -7.25
CA VAL A 124 -6.84 1.57 -6.93
C VAL A 124 -6.57 0.17 -6.37
N GLN A 125 -7.40 -0.31 -5.44
CA GLN A 125 -7.31 -1.68 -4.91
C GLN A 125 -7.48 -2.73 -6.03
N GLN A 126 -8.45 -2.53 -6.92
CA GLN A 126 -8.66 -3.39 -8.09
C GLN A 126 -7.47 -3.37 -9.04
N ALA A 127 -6.97 -2.20 -9.40
CA ALA A 127 -5.80 -2.04 -10.27
C ALA A 127 -4.59 -2.78 -9.69
N ARG A 128 -4.35 -2.67 -8.37
CA ARG A 128 -3.28 -3.38 -7.68
C ARG A 128 -3.44 -4.90 -7.75
N ALA A 129 -4.66 -5.41 -7.55
CA ALA A 129 -4.95 -6.84 -7.66
C ALA A 129 -4.72 -7.40 -9.08
N HIS A 130 -4.81 -6.56 -10.11
CA HIS A 130 -4.67 -6.95 -11.52
C HIS A 130 -3.37 -6.47 -12.16
N GLY A 131 -2.26 -6.46 -11.39
CA GLY A 131 -0.93 -6.16 -11.93
C GLY A 131 -0.67 -4.67 -12.22
N GLY A 132 -1.45 -3.77 -11.64
CA GLY A 132 -1.27 -2.33 -11.72
C GLY A 132 -1.89 -1.68 -12.96
N ASP A 133 -2.99 -2.23 -13.50
CA ASP A 133 -3.69 -1.63 -14.66
C ASP A 133 -4.28 -0.25 -14.32
N GLY A 134 -3.67 0.80 -14.86
CA GLY A 134 -4.05 2.18 -14.64
C GLY A 134 -5.29 2.63 -15.42
N ARG A 135 -5.76 1.84 -16.39
CA ARG A 135 -6.93 2.18 -17.23
C ARG A 135 -8.18 2.35 -16.40
N MET A 136 -8.39 1.50 -15.40
CA MET A 136 -9.57 1.57 -14.53
C MET A 136 -9.61 2.88 -13.74
N MET A 137 -8.46 3.32 -13.23
CA MET A 137 -8.33 4.60 -12.52
C MET A 137 -8.59 5.78 -13.46
N LEU A 138 -8.04 5.76 -14.67
CA LEU A 138 -8.28 6.78 -15.67
C LEU A 138 -9.76 6.87 -16.05
N THR A 139 -10.38 5.75 -16.42
CA THR A 139 -11.81 5.70 -16.75
C THR A 139 -12.68 6.19 -15.59
N GLY A 140 -12.32 5.83 -14.36
CA GLY A 140 -13.00 6.32 -13.16
C GLY A 140 -12.98 7.85 -13.07
N VAL A 141 -11.84 8.49 -13.30
CA VAL A 141 -11.70 9.96 -13.29
C VAL A 141 -12.41 10.60 -14.47
N GLU A 142 -12.36 9.98 -15.66
CA GLU A 142 -13.07 10.46 -16.85
C GLU A 142 -14.58 10.55 -16.62
N MET A 143 -15.16 9.58 -15.91
CA MET A 143 -16.58 9.55 -15.55
C MET A 143 -16.95 10.56 -14.45
N MET A 144 -15.99 11.08 -13.69
CA MET A 144 -16.27 12.07 -12.65
C MET A 144 -16.59 13.45 -13.24
N ASN A 145 -17.60 14.10 -12.68
CA ASN A 145 -17.84 15.51 -12.92
C ASN A 145 -16.74 16.37 -12.26
N ARG A 146 -16.69 17.67 -12.59
CA ARG A 146 -15.64 18.57 -12.06
C ARG A 146 -15.63 18.68 -10.53
N ALA A 147 -16.79 18.67 -9.88
CA ALA A 147 -16.87 18.76 -8.42
C ALA A 147 -16.31 17.48 -7.77
N ASP A 148 -16.65 16.31 -8.31
CA ASP A 148 -16.12 15.02 -7.86
C ASP A 148 -14.60 14.94 -8.05
N ARG A 149 -14.08 15.44 -9.18
CA ARG A 149 -12.64 15.56 -9.44
C ARG A 149 -11.94 16.51 -8.45
N SER A 150 -12.60 17.61 -8.09
CA SER A 150 -12.08 18.55 -7.09
C SER A 150 -11.98 17.89 -5.71
N ALA A 151 -13.02 17.17 -5.29
CA ALA A 151 -13.02 16.45 -4.03
C ALA A 151 -11.94 15.35 -3.99
N LEU A 152 -11.80 14.59 -5.07
CA LEU A 152 -10.72 13.60 -5.21
C LEU A 152 -9.34 14.24 -5.12
N LEU A 153 -9.14 15.38 -5.78
CA LEU A 153 -7.87 16.11 -5.74
C LEU A 153 -7.56 16.62 -4.33
N GLU A 154 -8.54 17.19 -3.64
CA GLU A 154 -8.38 17.69 -2.27
C GLU A 154 -7.95 16.55 -1.32
N ASP A 155 -8.68 15.44 -1.30
CA ASP A 155 -8.36 14.30 -0.44
C ASP A 155 -7.00 13.67 -0.81
N ALA A 156 -6.68 13.58 -2.10
CA ALA A 156 -5.37 13.09 -2.55
C ALA A 156 -4.23 14.01 -2.07
N LEU A 157 -4.42 15.33 -2.11
CA LEU A 157 -3.42 16.29 -1.62
C LEU A 157 -3.23 16.18 -0.11
N ASP A 158 -4.29 15.95 0.66
CA ASP A 158 -4.19 15.69 2.10
C ASP A 158 -3.34 14.43 2.36
N LEU A 159 -3.56 13.35 1.60
CA LEU A 159 -2.70 12.16 1.68
C LEU A 159 -1.26 12.44 1.26
N TRP A 160 -1.03 13.26 0.23
CA TRP A 160 0.32 13.65 -0.17
C TRP A 160 1.05 14.43 0.93
N THR A 161 0.34 15.28 1.68
CA THR A 161 0.96 15.93 2.86
C THR A 161 1.29 14.93 3.95
N PHE A 162 0.43 13.94 4.19
CA PHE A 162 0.69 12.89 5.17
C PHE A 162 1.88 12.00 4.81
N TYR A 163 1.90 11.45 3.58
CA TYR A 163 2.94 10.53 3.12
C TYR A 163 4.22 11.23 2.66
N GLY A 164 4.13 12.42 2.08
CA GLY A 164 5.29 13.19 1.62
C GLY A 164 6.24 13.58 2.76
N HIS A 165 5.71 13.80 3.96
CA HIS A 165 6.54 14.00 5.17
C HIS A 165 7.16 12.71 5.71
N LYS A 166 6.50 11.55 5.52
CA LYS A 166 6.94 10.26 6.06
C LYS A 166 7.90 9.51 5.14
N HIS A 167 7.84 9.74 3.83
CA HIS A 167 8.62 9.00 2.83
C HIS A 167 9.25 9.90 1.75
N PRO A 168 10.13 10.85 2.09
CA PRO A 168 10.77 11.73 1.12
C PRO A 168 11.62 10.98 0.07
N ARG A 169 11.99 9.71 0.33
CA ARG A 169 12.73 8.84 -0.60
C ARG A 169 11.83 8.00 -1.51
N LEU A 170 10.57 7.70 -1.14
CA LEU A 170 9.60 7.07 -2.07
C LEU A 170 9.15 8.04 -3.16
N MET A 171 9.34 9.34 -2.93
CA MET A 171 9.01 10.41 -3.86
C MET A 171 10.15 10.75 -4.85
N ARG A 172 11.32 10.11 -4.73
CA ARG A 172 12.40 10.16 -5.73
C ARG A 172 12.56 8.76 -6.30
N GLY A 173 12.04 8.54 -7.50
CA GLY A 173 12.08 7.25 -8.18
C GLY A 173 13.51 6.69 -8.27
N HIS A 174 13.58 5.36 -8.32
CA HIS A 174 14.78 4.56 -8.53
C HIS A 174 15.67 5.13 -9.65
N ASP A 175 16.78 5.73 -9.25
CA ASP A 175 17.97 5.89 -10.08
C ASP A 175 19.01 4.87 -9.62
N THR A 176 18.89 3.66 -10.14
CA THR A 176 20.02 2.81 -10.59
C THR A 176 19.48 1.80 -11.61
N GLY A 177 19.58 2.10 -12.91
CA GLY A 177 19.50 1.06 -13.95
C GLY A 177 20.80 0.24 -14.02
N PRO A 178 21.08 -0.45 -15.14
CA PRO A 178 20.34 -1.58 -15.72
C PRO A 178 21.26 -2.81 -15.85
N GLN A 179 20.85 -3.97 -15.32
CA GLN A 179 21.21 -5.34 -15.77
C GLN A 179 20.86 -6.32 -14.65
N ASP A 180 20.33 -7.49 -15.03
CA ASP A 180 20.10 -8.68 -14.19
C ASP A 180 18.81 -8.72 -13.36
N ALA A 181 17.67 -8.83 -14.06
CA ALA A 181 16.56 -9.68 -13.62
C ALA A 181 15.93 -10.37 -14.87
N PRO A 182 15.56 -11.66 -14.77
CA PRO A 182 15.53 -12.58 -15.90
C PRO A 182 14.36 -12.32 -16.85
N HIS A 183 14.66 -12.39 -18.16
CA HIS A 183 13.68 -12.53 -19.22
C HIS A 183 12.81 -13.78 -18.99
N PHE A 184 11.55 -13.58 -18.62
CA PHE A 184 10.51 -14.58 -18.86
C PHE A 184 9.87 -14.29 -20.22
N THR A 185 10.42 -14.90 -21.26
CA THR A 185 9.74 -15.07 -22.55
C THR A 185 8.67 -16.15 -22.38
N PHE A 186 7.40 -15.75 -22.39
CA PHE A 186 6.30 -16.67 -22.61
C PHE A 186 6.00 -16.69 -24.12
N THR A 187 6.44 -17.74 -24.81
CA THR A 187 6.02 -18.05 -26.17
C THR A 187 4.65 -18.72 -26.08
N SER A 188 3.58 -17.98 -26.42
CA SER A 188 2.30 -18.61 -26.74
C SER A 188 2.38 -19.17 -28.18
N PRO A 189 2.04 -20.44 -28.42
CA PRO A 189 1.86 -20.93 -29.78
C PRO A 189 0.53 -20.43 -30.33
N ASP A 190 0.52 -20.14 -31.62
CA ASP A 190 -0.60 -19.89 -32.54
C ASP A 190 -2.02 -19.92 -31.96
N SER A 191 -2.70 -18.78 -32.09
CA SER A 191 -4.08 -18.78 -32.59
C SER A 191 -4.44 -17.40 -33.15
N ASP A 192 -4.42 -17.30 -34.47
CA ASP A 192 -5.34 -16.45 -35.20
C ASP A 192 -6.76 -16.74 -34.73
N HIS A 193 -7.50 -15.72 -34.28
CA HIS A 193 -8.89 -15.44 -34.69
C HIS A 193 -9.44 -14.24 -33.89
N VAL A 194 -9.83 -13.22 -34.65
CA VAL A 194 -10.68 -12.10 -34.21
C VAL A 194 -12.13 -12.58 -34.21
N GLU A 195 -12.82 -12.49 -33.07
CA GLU A 195 -14.26 -12.21 -33.05
C GLU A 195 -14.69 -11.58 -31.71
N ALA A 196 -15.56 -10.59 -31.80
CA ALA A 196 -16.07 -9.81 -30.67
C ALA A 196 -17.38 -10.39 -30.13
N ASP A 197 -17.67 -10.04 -28.85
CA ASP A 197 -18.96 -10.08 -28.12
C ASP A 197 -19.27 -11.36 -27.30
N PRO A 198 -20.09 -11.34 -26.21
CA PRO A 198 -20.56 -10.26 -25.34
C PRO A 198 -20.23 -10.47 -23.83
N ALA A 199 -20.32 -9.39 -23.04
CA ALA A 199 -20.54 -9.34 -21.59
C ALA A 199 -20.14 -10.58 -20.77
N THR A 200 -18.87 -10.67 -20.41
CA THR A 200 -18.42 -11.58 -19.34
C THR A 200 -19.05 -11.09 -18.04
N VAL A 201 -20.14 -11.74 -17.61
CA VAL A 201 -20.60 -11.67 -16.22
C VAL A 201 -19.52 -12.37 -15.42
N LEU A 202 -18.54 -11.58 -14.96
CA LEU A 202 -17.48 -12.05 -14.09
C LEU A 202 -18.14 -12.41 -12.75
N ASP A 203 -17.91 -13.64 -12.31
CA ASP A 203 -18.29 -14.09 -10.99
C ASP A 203 -17.52 -13.27 -9.94
N LEU A 204 -18.23 -12.35 -9.28
CA LEU A 204 -17.69 -11.38 -8.32
C LEU A 204 -17.53 -11.96 -6.90
N SER A 205 -17.61 -13.29 -6.75
CA SER A 205 -17.62 -13.97 -5.45
C SER A 205 -16.23 -14.07 -4.79
N GLY A 206 -15.14 -13.73 -5.49
CA GLY A 206 -13.75 -13.80 -5.00
C GLY A 206 -13.08 -12.45 -4.75
N LEU A 207 -13.86 -11.38 -4.54
CA LEU A 207 -13.36 -10.00 -4.45
C LEU A 207 -13.41 -9.40 -3.03
N ALA A 208 -13.42 -10.20 -1.96
CA ALA A 208 -13.20 -9.67 -0.62
C ALA A 208 -11.70 -9.71 -0.24
N HIS A 209 -11.40 -8.75 0.62
CA HIS A 209 -10.19 -8.26 1.26
C HIS A 209 -9.05 -9.27 1.50
N PRO A 210 -7.77 -8.84 1.60
CA PRO A 210 -6.68 -9.75 1.91
C PRO A 210 -7.03 -10.56 3.16
N ALA A 211 -7.11 -11.88 3.03
CA ALA A 211 -7.51 -12.82 4.07
C ALA A 211 -7.00 -12.40 5.46
N GLU A 212 -7.92 -12.02 6.35
CA GLU A 212 -7.60 -11.59 7.71
C GLU A 212 -7.69 -12.76 8.68
N TYR A 213 -6.73 -12.83 9.59
CA TYR A 213 -6.67 -13.87 10.61
C TYR A 213 -6.77 -13.24 11.99
N GLY A 214 -7.54 -13.86 12.87
CA GLY A 214 -7.37 -13.71 14.29
C GLY A 214 -6.26 -14.63 14.80
N VAL A 215 -5.62 -14.23 15.90
CA VAL A 215 -4.51 -14.96 16.51
C VAL A 215 -4.88 -15.36 17.92
N ARG A 216 -4.63 -16.63 18.27
CA ARG A 216 -4.73 -17.15 19.63
C ARG A 216 -3.42 -17.76 20.07
N ALA A 217 -2.83 -17.23 21.14
CA ALA A 217 -1.65 -17.82 21.75
C ALA A 217 -2.00 -19.10 22.53
N ASP A 218 -1.21 -20.15 22.33
CA ASP A 218 -1.36 -21.46 22.96
C ASP A 218 0.01 -22.13 23.20
N MET A 219 0.01 -23.28 23.87
CA MET A 219 1.17 -24.13 24.07
C MET A 219 0.94 -25.47 23.37
N THR A 220 1.70 -25.74 22.31
CA THR A 220 1.61 -27.02 21.58
C THR A 220 2.56 -28.05 22.21
N LEU A 221 2.09 -29.28 22.43
CA LEU A 221 2.95 -30.38 22.84
C LEU A 221 3.53 -31.06 21.60
N THR A 222 4.85 -31.14 21.54
CA THR A 222 5.63 -31.82 20.49
C THR A 222 6.52 -32.90 21.11
N GLU A 223 7.20 -33.70 20.30
CA GLU A 223 8.17 -34.71 20.81
C GLU A 223 9.34 -34.08 21.58
N VAL A 224 9.72 -32.84 21.26
CA VAL A 224 10.78 -32.09 21.96
C VAL A 224 10.28 -31.33 23.19
N GLY A 225 8.97 -31.40 23.47
CA GLY A 225 8.34 -30.78 24.64
C GLY A 225 7.26 -29.77 24.28
N ARG A 226 6.86 -28.95 25.26
CA ARG A 226 5.91 -27.86 25.03
C ARG A 226 6.60 -26.70 24.34
N VAL A 227 6.02 -26.22 23.25
CA VAL A 227 6.50 -25.07 22.49
C VAL A 227 5.46 -23.95 22.52
N ALA A 228 5.95 -22.71 22.49
CA ALA A 228 5.09 -21.56 22.27
C ALA A 228 4.48 -21.65 20.86
N SER A 229 3.15 -21.50 20.76
CA SER A 229 2.46 -21.56 19.48
C SER A 229 1.38 -20.49 19.34
N LEU A 230 1.09 -20.12 18.10
CA LEU A 230 0.02 -19.20 17.73
C LEU A 230 -0.90 -19.88 16.71
N GLY A 231 -2.15 -20.08 17.12
CA GLY A 231 -3.21 -20.57 16.25
C GLY A 231 -3.86 -19.44 15.48
N LEU A 232 -3.91 -19.56 14.15
CA LEU A 232 -4.63 -18.65 13.26
C LEU A 232 -6.05 -19.15 13.04
N TYR A 233 -7.04 -18.26 13.16
CA TYR A 233 -8.42 -18.55 12.75
C TYR A 233 -8.90 -17.48 11.76
N PRO A 234 -9.68 -17.84 10.74
CA PRO A 234 -10.25 -16.88 9.79
C PRO A 234 -11.07 -15.82 10.52
N HIS A 235 -10.93 -14.55 10.13
CA HIS A 235 -11.85 -13.53 10.59
C HIS A 235 -13.25 -13.81 9.99
N PRO A 236 -14.36 -13.64 10.76
CA PRO A 236 -15.71 -13.97 10.28
C PRO A 236 -16.12 -13.21 9.01
N GLU A 237 -15.48 -12.08 8.75
CA GLU A 237 -15.79 -11.18 7.64
C GLU A 237 -14.91 -11.40 6.41
N THR A 238 -13.97 -12.37 6.44
CA THR A 238 -13.04 -12.67 5.35
C THR A 238 -13.13 -14.14 4.92
N PRO A 239 -14.01 -14.48 3.97
CA PRO A 239 -14.21 -15.86 3.53
C PRO A 239 -12.98 -16.47 2.82
N GLU A 240 -12.05 -15.64 2.36
CA GLU A 240 -10.79 -16.04 1.74
C GLU A 240 -9.75 -16.55 2.75
N ALA A 241 -9.89 -16.18 4.04
CA ALA A 241 -8.97 -16.64 5.08
C ALA A 241 -9.21 -18.12 5.40
N GLY A 242 -8.17 -18.94 5.25
CA GLY A 242 -8.33 -20.38 5.35
C GLY A 242 -7.15 -21.17 4.81
N TYR A 243 -7.38 -22.47 4.64
CA TYR A 243 -6.34 -23.42 4.27
C TYR A 243 -5.70 -23.09 2.93
N ASP A 244 -6.52 -22.74 1.93
CA ASP A 244 -6.04 -22.46 0.58
C ASP A 244 -5.21 -21.17 0.55
N ASP A 245 -5.58 -20.13 1.30
CA ASP A 245 -4.80 -18.90 1.42
C ASP A 245 -3.43 -19.13 2.09
N LEU A 246 -3.40 -19.84 3.22
CA LEU A 246 -2.15 -20.21 3.90
C LEU A 246 -1.25 -21.06 2.99
N ARG A 247 -1.83 -21.92 2.15
CA ARG A 247 -1.08 -22.77 1.22
C ARG A 247 -0.55 -21.99 0.02
N GLU A 248 -1.41 -21.26 -0.66
CA GLU A 248 -1.14 -20.72 -2.00
C GLU A 248 -0.44 -19.36 -1.93
N ARG A 249 -0.89 -18.46 -1.04
CA ARG A 249 -0.30 -17.13 -0.90
C ARG A 249 0.88 -17.13 0.05
N LEU A 250 0.79 -17.87 1.16
CA LEU A 250 1.82 -17.85 2.20
C LEU A 250 2.84 -18.97 2.08
N ALA A 251 2.58 -19.98 1.24
CA ALA A 251 3.44 -21.14 1.02
C ALA A 251 3.76 -21.90 2.32
N TRP A 252 2.79 -22.02 3.23
CA TRP A 252 2.96 -22.78 4.47
C TRP A 252 2.90 -24.29 4.21
N GLU A 253 3.62 -25.04 5.03
CA GLU A 253 3.74 -26.49 4.89
C GLU A 253 2.66 -27.23 5.69
N PRO A 254 2.31 -28.47 5.31
CA PRO A 254 1.43 -29.31 6.12
C PRO A 254 1.90 -29.42 7.57
N TYR A 255 0.98 -29.27 8.50
CA TYR A 255 1.25 -29.46 9.92
C TYR A 255 1.54 -30.92 10.24
N ILE A 256 2.64 -31.17 10.93
CA ILE A 256 3.05 -32.50 11.38
C ILE A 256 2.91 -32.53 12.91
N PRO A 257 1.95 -33.29 13.49
CA PRO A 257 1.71 -33.29 14.93
C PRO A 257 2.92 -33.71 15.78
N GLU A 258 3.75 -34.58 15.24
CA GLU A 258 4.90 -35.17 15.92
C GLU A 258 6.16 -34.30 15.81
N GLY A 259 6.17 -33.28 14.92
CA GLY A 259 7.38 -32.54 14.58
C GLY A 259 7.19 -31.03 14.53
N LEU A 260 8.30 -30.31 14.58
CA LEU A 260 8.34 -28.90 14.19
C LEU A 260 8.85 -28.82 12.75
N PRO A 261 8.22 -27.98 11.90
CA PRO A 261 8.86 -27.56 10.66
C PRO A 261 10.24 -26.95 10.94
N GLU A 262 11.13 -27.02 9.95
CA GLU A 262 12.38 -26.27 10.02
C GLU A 262 12.07 -24.79 10.22
N GLU A 263 12.90 -24.12 11.04
CA GLU A 263 12.74 -22.69 11.27
C GLU A 263 12.84 -21.95 9.94
N ASN A 264 11.80 -21.17 9.62
CA ASN A 264 11.78 -20.33 8.46
C ASN A 264 12.12 -18.90 8.88
N PRO A 265 13.37 -18.45 8.66
CA PRO A 265 13.82 -17.14 9.14
C PRO A 265 13.11 -15.98 8.44
N ALA A 266 12.43 -16.24 7.31
CA ALA A 266 11.63 -15.22 6.65
C ALA A 266 10.39 -14.85 7.49
N TRP A 267 9.85 -15.76 8.29
CA TRP A 267 8.69 -15.46 9.13
C TRP A 267 9.12 -14.96 10.51
N VAL A 268 8.60 -13.79 10.88
CA VAL A 268 8.94 -13.12 12.14
C VAL A 268 7.66 -12.78 12.91
N LEU A 269 7.61 -13.23 14.16
CA LEU A 269 6.67 -12.74 15.17
C LEU A 269 7.34 -11.60 15.95
N LYS A 270 6.74 -10.41 15.90
CA LYS A 270 7.18 -9.28 16.74
C LYS A 270 6.48 -9.32 18.09
N VAL A 271 7.27 -9.23 19.15
CA VAL A 271 6.80 -9.20 20.54
C VAL A 271 7.41 -7.99 21.25
N ASP A 272 6.59 -7.27 22.00
CA ASP A 272 7.07 -6.19 22.86
C ASP A 272 7.88 -6.78 24.02
N SER A 273 9.15 -6.41 24.12
CA SER A 273 10.09 -6.95 25.10
C SER A 273 9.66 -6.69 26.55
N THR A 274 8.94 -5.60 26.80
CA THR A 274 8.64 -5.09 28.13
C THR A 274 7.33 -5.67 28.65
N SER A 275 6.27 -5.59 27.86
CA SER A 275 4.93 -6.05 28.20
C SER A 275 4.70 -7.53 27.85
N GLY A 276 5.43 -8.07 26.87
CA GLY A 276 5.14 -9.39 26.30
C GLY A 276 3.89 -9.39 25.43
N ALA A 277 3.41 -8.22 24.99
CA ALA A 277 2.32 -8.12 24.03
C ALA A 277 2.80 -8.55 22.63
N LEU A 278 2.00 -9.33 21.93
CA LEU A 278 2.22 -9.58 20.51
C LEU A 278 1.99 -8.28 19.75
N LEU A 279 2.84 -7.98 18.77
CA LEU A 279 2.75 -6.78 17.95
C LEU A 279 2.28 -7.11 16.53
N GLY A 280 2.74 -8.25 15.98
CA GLY A 280 2.26 -8.74 14.70
C GLY A 280 3.12 -9.86 14.11
N ILE A 281 2.64 -10.44 13.02
CA ILE A 281 3.26 -11.54 12.27
C ILE A 281 3.56 -11.04 10.86
N VAL A 282 4.80 -11.19 10.42
CA VAL A 282 5.28 -10.72 9.11
C VAL A 282 6.14 -11.75 8.41
N ARG A 283 6.25 -11.62 7.09
CA ARG A 283 7.28 -12.28 6.29
C ARG A 283 8.23 -11.24 5.72
N LEU A 284 9.53 -11.50 5.86
CA LEU A 284 10.61 -10.66 5.35
C LEU A 284 10.69 -10.79 3.82
N LEU A 285 10.88 -9.65 3.17
CA LEU A 285 11.09 -9.57 1.71
C LEU A 285 12.39 -10.26 1.29
N ASP A 286 13.41 -10.20 2.13
CA ASP A 286 14.71 -10.84 1.91
C ASP A 286 15.12 -11.63 3.16
N ALA A 287 15.17 -12.95 3.05
CA ALA A 287 15.55 -13.84 4.15
C ALA A 287 17.02 -13.67 4.60
N THR A 288 17.85 -12.98 3.82
CA THR A 288 19.22 -12.60 4.23
C THR A 288 19.24 -11.41 5.19
N LEU A 289 18.13 -10.66 5.30
CA LEU A 289 17.87 -9.75 6.40
C LEU A 289 17.51 -10.56 7.64
N LEU A 290 18.50 -11.27 8.18
CA LEU A 290 18.35 -12.04 9.41
C LEU A 290 17.64 -11.20 10.50
N PRO A 291 16.85 -11.82 11.38
CA PRO A 291 16.04 -11.11 12.37
C PRO A 291 16.82 -10.09 13.22
N ASP A 292 18.08 -10.40 13.57
CA ASP A 292 18.98 -9.49 14.30
C ASP A 292 19.31 -8.17 13.57
N ARG A 293 19.13 -8.17 12.24
CA ARG A 293 19.32 -7.02 11.35
C ARG A 293 18.00 -6.47 10.81
N ALA A 294 16.87 -7.10 11.15
CA ALA A 294 15.56 -6.60 10.75
C ALA A 294 15.31 -5.24 11.43
N PRO A 295 14.72 -4.27 10.71
CA PRO A 295 14.37 -3.01 11.32
C PRO A 295 13.37 -3.25 12.45
N ARG A 296 13.71 -2.74 13.64
CA ARG A 296 12.84 -2.77 14.83
C ARG A 296 11.49 -2.10 14.54
N GLU A 297 11.50 -1.08 13.68
CA GLU A 297 10.31 -0.41 13.16
C GLU A 297 9.61 -1.23 12.07
N TRP A 298 8.28 -1.12 11.99
CA TRP A 298 7.50 -1.65 10.87
C TRP A 298 7.84 -0.88 9.60
N ARG A 299 8.76 -1.41 8.78
CA ARG A 299 9.16 -0.80 7.52
C ARG A 299 8.60 -1.58 6.32
N PRO A 300 7.85 -0.94 5.42
CA PRO A 300 7.23 -1.61 4.28
C PRO A 300 8.22 -2.23 3.29
N ASP A 301 9.48 -1.79 3.28
CA ASP A 301 10.55 -2.30 2.41
C ASP A 301 11.28 -3.53 3.00
N ALA A 302 11.01 -3.87 4.27
CA ALA A 302 11.60 -5.03 4.92
C ALA A 302 10.72 -6.28 4.86
N TYR A 303 9.41 -6.12 4.58
CA TYR A 303 8.42 -7.19 4.62
C TYR A 303 7.64 -7.28 3.32
N ASP A 304 7.45 -8.49 2.80
CA ASP A 304 6.58 -8.73 1.64
C ASP A 304 5.15 -9.12 2.06
N VAL A 305 4.98 -9.60 3.30
CA VAL A 305 3.67 -9.92 3.88
C VAL A 305 3.57 -9.40 5.31
N ILE A 306 2.45 -8.73 5.61
CA ILE A 306 1.97 -8.50 6.97
C ILE A 306 0.74 -9.39 7.14
N LEU A 307 0.87 -10.45 7.94
CA LEU A 307 -0.20 -11.44 8.11
C LEU A 307 -1.20 -11.03 9.19
N TRP A 308 -0.69 -10.40 10.25
CA TRP A 308 -1.50 -9.96 11.37
C TRP A 308 -0.79 -8.83 12.12
N THR A 309 -1.56 -7.85 12.59
CA THR A 309 -1.12 -6.82 13.53
C THR A 309 -2.05 -6.83 14.72
N ALA A 310 -1.49 -6.61 15.92
CA ALA A 310 -2.29 -6.65 17.12
C ALA A 310 -3.25 -5.44 17.17
N PRO A 311 -4.58 -5.65 17.17
CA PRO A 311 -5.53 -4.55 17.32
C PRO A 311 -5.47 -3.96 18.74
N GLU A 312 -5.12 -4.79 19.73
CA GLU A 312 -4.93 -4.40 21.12
C GLU A 312 -3.66 -5.03 21.69
N GLN A 313 -2.93 -4.25 22.50
CA GLN A 313 -1.68 -4.69 23.13
C GLN A 313 -1.96 -5.46 24.41
N LYS A 314 -2.45 -6.69 24.25
CA LYS A 314 -2.66 -7.60 25.37
C LYS A 314 -1.47 -8.54 25.53
N PRO A 315 -0.86 -8.63 26.73
CA PRO A 315 0.24 -9.54 26.96
C PRO A 315 -0.21 -11.01 26.87
N VAL A 316 0.67 -11.84 26.33
CA VAL A 316 0.50 -13.31 26.38
C VAL A 316 0.80 -13.84 27.79
N SER A 317 0.49 -15.13 28.02
CA SER A 317 0.80 -15.75 29.31
C SER A 317 2.31 -15.78 29.58
N ALA A 318 2.70 -15.68 30.85
CA ALA A 318 4.11 -15.71 31.24
C ALA A 318 4.83 -17.00 30.78
N ALA A 319 4.14 -18.15 30.85
CA ALA A 319 4.68 -19.43 30.40
C ALA A 319 4.96 -19.45 28.89
N TRP A 320 4.06 -18.84 28.10
CA TRP A 320 4.26 -18.68 26.66
C TRP A 320 5.48 -17.79 26.39
N LEU A 321 5.55 -16.63 27.05
CA LEU A 321 6.62 -15.66 26.85
C LEU A 321 7.99 -16.21 27.26
N GLU A 322 8.05 -16.93 28.37
CA GLU A 322 9.27 -17.61 28.82
C GLU A 322 9.74 -18.65 27.81
N THR A 323 8.82 -19.48 27.31
CA THR A 323 9.16 -20.51 26.31
C THR A 323 9.68 -19.87 25.02
N ALA A 324 8.96 -18.87 24.48
CA ALA A 324 9.36 -18.18 23.26
C ALA A 324 10.71 -17.45 23.39
N ARG A 325 11.05 -16.92 24.59
CA ARG A 325 12.36 -16.33 24.86
C ARG A 325 13.48 -17.37 24.94
N GLN A 326 13.19 -18.54 25.50
CA GLN A 326 14.16 -19.63 25.61
C GLN A 326 14.48 -20.24 24.24
N THR A 327 13.49 -20.37 23.36
CA THR A 327 13.66 -20.95 22.02
C THR A 327 14.06 -19.93 20.97
N GLY A 328 13.70 -18.65 21.15
CA GLY A 328 13.87 -17.61 20.12
C GLY A 328 12.90 -17.75 18.95
N SER A 329 11.90 -18.64 19.06
CA SER A 329 11.01 -19.00 17.96
C SER A 329 9.63 -19.42 18.47
N THR A 330 8.66 -19.46 17.56
CA THR A 330 7.28 -19.89 17.84
C THR A 330 6.73 -20.68 16.67
N LEU A 331 5.85 -21.65 16.96
CA LEU A 331 5.08 -22.33 15.93
C LEU A 331 3.87 -21.48 15.54
N LEU A 332 3.68 -21.19 14.26
CA LEU A 332 2.43 -20.64 13.73
C LEU A 332 1.66 -21.75 13.03
N TYR A 333 0.36 -21.88 13.27
CA TYR A 333 -0.44 -22.93 12.64
C TYR A 333 -1.91 -22.54 12.47
N GLY A 334 -2.56 -23.09 11.43
CA GLY A 334 -3.96 -22.82 11.13
C GLY A 334 -4.40 -23.44 9.80
N PRO A 335 -5.63 -23.17 9.33
CA PRO A 335 -6.66 -22.38 10.02
C PRO A 335 -7.36 -23.19 11.11
N LEU A 336 -7.74 -22.51 12.19
CA LEU A 336 -8.52 -23.05 13.30
C LEU A 336 -9.97 -22.57 13.22
N ASP A 337 -10.87 -23.34 13.84
CA ASP A 337 -12.23 -22.91 14.12
C ASP A 337 -12.20 -21.73 15.11
N PRO A 338 -12.77 -20.55 14.78
CA PRO A 338 -12.75 -19.37 15.64
C PRO A 338 -13.43 -19.60 16.99
N THR A 339 -14.39 -20.53 17.06
CA THR A 339 -15.12 -20.85 18.30
C THR A 339 -14.33 -21.80 19.20
N GLY A 340 -13.34 -22.52 18.65
CA GLY A 340 -12.64 -23.61 19.32
C GLY A 340 -13.55 -24.79 19.70
N ALA A 341 -14.79 -24.86 19.20
CA ALA A 341 -15.74 -25.92 19.51
C ALA A 341 -15.34 -27.25 18.86
N THR A 342 -14.67 -27.18 17.72
CA THR A 342 -14.24 -28.34 16.94
C THR A 342 -12.76 -28.62 17.15
N ARG A 343 -12.40 -29.89 17.42
CA ARG A 343 -11.00 -30.30 17.41
C ARG A 343 -10.46 -30.16 15.98
N PRO A 344 -9.35 -29.46 15.77
CA PRO A 344 -8.81 -29.27 14.43
C PRO A 344 -8.34 -30.60 13.83
N ASP A 345 -8.63 -30.82 12.55
CA ASP A 345 -8.14 -31.95 11.77
C ASP A 345 -6.68 -31.67 11.36
N PRO A 346 -5.69 -32.43 11.86
CA PRO A 346 -4.28 -32.18 11.54
C PRO A 346 -3.96 -32.22 10.04
N SER A 347 -4.71 -32.99 9.25
CA SER A 347 -4.50 -33.08 7.79
C SER A 347 -4.93 -31.82 7.04
N ARG A 348 -5.66 -30.92 7.70
CA ARG A 348 -6.11 -29.63 7.18
C ARG A 348 -5.49 -28.46 7.93
N LEU A 349 -4.39 -28.69 8.64
CA LEU A 349 -3.58 -27.65 9.22
C LEU A 349 -2.32 -27.45 8.40
N LEU A 350 -1.92 -26.20 8.27
CA LEU A 350 -0.63 -25.78 7.79
C LEU A 350 0.11 -25.09 8.92
N ALA A 351 1.43 -25.10 8.85
CA ALA A 351 2.27 -24.49 9.84
C ALA A 351 3.55 -23.91 9.24
N VAL A 352 4.11 -22.97 9.98
CA VAL A 352 5.46 -22.46 9.78
C VAL A 352 6.09 -22.21 11.14
N HIS A 353 7.38 -22.46 11.25
CA HIS A 353 8.15 -22.17 12.45
C HIS A 353 8.81 -20.81 12.28
N ALA A 354 8.33 -19.81 13.03
CA ALA A 354 8.70 -18.41 12.88
C ALA A 354 9.68 -17.97 13.97
N HIS A 355 10.54 -17.02 13.64
CA HIS A 355 11.45 -16.39 14.59
C HIS A 355 10.71 -15.39 15.50
N CYS A 356 11.11 -15.28 16.77
CA CYS A 356 10.56 -14.31 17.72
C CYS A 356 11.50 -13.11 17.89
N ASP A 357 11.10 -11.95 17.38
CA ASP A 357 11.81 -10.69 17.58
C ASP A 357 11.25 -9.94 18.80
N PHE A 358 12.06 -9.84 19.85
CA PHE A 358 11.73 -9.11 21.08
C PHE A 358 12.24 -7.68 21.00
N THR A 359 11.33 -6.76 20.67
CA THR A 359 11.68 -5.35 20.44
C THR A 359 11.30 -4.47 21.62
N ASP A 360 12.22 -3.59 22.02
CA ASP A 360 11.89 -2.48 22.91
C ASP A 360 11.12 -1.42 22.13
N ARG A 361 10.00 -0.98 22.69
CA ARG A 361 9.21 0.13 22.13
C ARG A 361 10.09 1.40 22.10
N LEU A 362 10.18 2.05 20.93
CA LEU A 362 10.64 3.44 20.83
C LEU A 362 9.45 4.38 20.91
#